data_AF-A0A4S5E8J7-F1
#
_entry.id   AF-A0A4S5E8J7-F1
#
_cell.length_a   1.000
_cell.length_b   1.000
_cell.length_c   1.000
_cell.angle_alpha   90.00
_cell.angle_beta   90.00
_cell.angle_gamma   90.00
#
_symmetry.space_group_name_H-M   'P 1'
#
loop_
_entity.id
_entity.type
_entity.pdbx_description
1 polymer ?
#
loop_
_entity_poly.entity_id
_entity_poly.type
_entity_poly.pdbx_seq_one_letter_code
_entity_poly.pdbx_strand_id
1 'polypeptide(L)'
;MEQVDRQYEYHRLARSWPRYRWWKPLVTALLGVVIYVVFTIVLLIVAAIIAFATNTDIEQYASADLAIDLSDPVIFAFTLVSLILMIPSLVLAVLIMGPRPIGLLSSVAGRIRWRWLAVCAAVALAVFLASLLVSAAIGFFFPDESFAVPGTQNGSVLLVMLALSIVAVPFQAAAEEYVFRGFLMQTIGGWLRHPAFAILLPVPLFVVAHGYDPLGQIDVAIFAIVAGWITWRTGGLEAAIAVHAINNMTIFVLGAFGLADVNSSEGTVGGLVLSVATLGATAAVIVRLADRRGISRTRSVPPPPVLPISQPAWAGALPGGSMPPVGRPVAPVQPSAPALSWNPEQYDPARYDSVQHGPGPTGGPAPAPAEQKPKGAVISTPRPVETDPGRAPAPESGIAPDSPSAPESGTAPARSTGPADRATEPDAEGHPTGPAHPPGPGYPPGTPYPGGPGYPAAEVDKSDRKRPAD
;
A
#
# COMPACT_ATOMS: atom_id res chain seq x y z
N MET A 1 -16.90 -0.57 -36.88
CA MET A 1 -15.83 -0.86 -35.90
C MET A 1 -16.48 -0.90 -34.54
N GLU A 2 -16.47 -2.06 -33.88
CA GLU A 2 -17.00 -2.22 -32.53
C GLU A 2 -16.16 -1.39 -31.55
N GLN A 3 -16.82 -0.53 -30.78
CA GLN A 3 -16.19 0.33 -29.81
C GLN A 3 -15.83 -0.50 -28.58
N VAL A 4 -14.62 -1.08 -28.57
CA VAL A 4 -14.15 -1.92 -27.46
C VAL A 4 -13.84 -1.03 -26.25
N ASP A 5 -14.46 -1.34 -25.10
CA ASP A 5 -14.19 -0.71 -23.81
C ASP A 5 -12.69 -0.80 -23.47
N ARG A 6 -12.11 0.31 -23.03
CA ARG A 6 -10.70 0.33 -22.63
C ARG A 6 -10.57 -0.18 -21.21
N GLN A 7 -9.80 -1.26 -21.03
CA GLN A 7 -9.43 -1.76 -19.72
C GLN A 7 -8.11 -1.18 -19.22
N TYR A 8 -8.11 -0.71 -17.98
CA TYR A 8 -6.94 -0.20 -17.29
C TYR A 8 -6.66 -1.02 -16.03
N GLU A 9 -5.46 -1.59 -15.96
CA GLU A 9 -4.91 -2.15 -14.71
C GLU A 9 -4.63 -1.03 -13.70
N TYR A 10 -4.48 -1.41 -12.43
CA TYR A 10 -4.34 -0.47 -11.32
C TYR A 10 -3.24 0.58 -11.54
N HIS A 11 -2.03 0.18 -11.94
CA HIS A 11 -0.92 1.10 -12.19
C HIS A 11 -1.18 2.07 -13.36
N ARG A 12 -2.18 1.79 -14.21
CA ARG A 12 -2.55 2.63 -15.36
C ARG A 12 -3.82 3.43 -15.14
N LEU A 13 -4.42 3.41 -13.94
CA LEU A 13 -5.67 4.09 -13.65
C LEU A 13 -5.61 5.60 -13.92
N ALA A 14 -4.46 6.25 -13.76
CA ALA A 14 -4.29 7.65 -14.14
C ALA A 14 -4.67 7.94 -15.60
N ARG A 15 -4.47 6.98 -16.52
CA ARG A 15 -4.81 7.10 -17.95
C ARG A 15 -6.30 6.91 -18.24
N SER A 16 -7.07 6.42 -17.27
CA SER A 16 -8.53 6.32 -17.37
C SER A 16 -9.22 7.69 -17.28
N TRP A 17 -8.51 8.70 -16.79
CA TRP A 17 -9.04 10.06 -16.63
C TRP A 17 -8.96 10.86 -17.95
N PRO A 18 -10.07 11.44 -18.45
CA PRO A 18 -10.09 12.15 -19.74
C PRO A 18 -9.13 13.35 -19.83
N ARG A 19 -8.84 14.00 -18.69
CA ARG A 19 -7.95 15.18 -18.62
C ARG A 19 -6.51 14.84 -18.24
N TYR A 20 -6.11 13.56 -18.33
CA TYR A 20 -4.75 13.14 -18.03
C TYR A 20 -3.74 13.88 -18.93
N ARG A 21 -2.66 14.37 -18.29
CA ARG A 21 -1.48 14.92 -18.94
C ARG A 21 -0.25 14.42 -18.18
N TRP A 22 0.85 14.17 -18.88
CA TRP A 22 2.04 13.55 -18.29
C TRP A 22 2.66 14.38 -17.15
N TRP A 23 2.54 15.72 -17.20
CA TRP A 23 3.09 16.63 -16.21
C TRP A 23 2.20 16.85 -14.98
N LYS A 24 0.89 16.53 -15.07
CA LYS A 24 -0.04 16.77 -13.97
C LYS A 24 0.34 16.02 -12.69
N PRO A 25 0.73 14.73 -12.75
CA PRO A 25 1.24 14.03 -11.58
C PRO A 25 2.44 14.73 -10.92
N LEU A 26 3.36 15.34 -11.68
CA LEU A 26 4.49 16.07 -11.08
C LEU A 26 4.03 17.29 -10.28
N VAL A 27 3.05 18.04 -10.81
CA VAL A 27 2.46 19.18 -10.09
C VAL A 27 1.65 18.70 -8.88
N THR A 28 0.92 17.59 -9.00
CA THR A 28 0.24 16.95 -7.87
C THR A 28 1.23 16.54 -6.78
N ALA A 29 2.38 15.96 -7.15
CA ALA A 29 3.43 15.57 -6.21
C ALA A 29 3.99 16.79 -5.48
N LEU A 30 4.36 17.84 -6.22
CA LEU A 30 4.86 19.09 -5.66
C LEU A 30 3.86 19.72 -4.69
N LEU A 31 2.59 19.80 -5.09
CA LEU A 31 1.53 20.34 -4.25
C LEU A 31 1.32 19.48 -2.98
N GLY A 32 1.36 18.16 -3.11
CA GLY A 32 1.29 17.23 -1.98
C GLY A 32 2.43 17.43 -0.98
N VAL A 33 3.66 17.59 -1.47
CA VAL A 33 4.84 17.89 -0.62
C VAL A 33 4.69 19.23 0.08
N VAL A 34 4.27 20.29 -0.63
CA VAL A 34 4.08 21.62 -0.03
C VAL A 34 3.00 21.57 1.07
N ILE A 35 1.86 20.93 0.81
CA ILE A 35 0.79 20.79 1.80
C ILE A 35 1.26 19.97 3.00
N TYR A 36 2.01 18.88 2.75
CA TYR A 36 2.60 18.05 3.80
C TYR A 36 3.53 18.88 4.70
N VAL A 37 4.47 19.63 4.12
CA VAL A 37 5.38 20.51 4.87
C VAL A 37 4.60 21.53 5.70
N VAL A 38 3.54 22.13 5.15
CA VAL A 38 2.67 23.05 5.91
C VAL A 38 2.01 22.34 7.09
N PHE A 39 1.45 21.14 6.90
CA PHE A 39 0.86 20.37 8.00
C PHE A 39 1.88 19.95 9.05
N THR A 40 3.09 19.55 8.64
CA THR A 40 4.18 19.23 9.57
C THR A 40 4.65 20.46 10.36
N ILE A 41 4.75 21.64 9.73
CA ILE A 41 5.05 22.89 10.44
C ILE A 41 3.97 23.22 11.46
N VAL A 42 2.69 23.09 11.08
CA VAL A 42 1.57 23.30 12.02
C VAL A 42 1.64 22.30 13.18
N LEU A 43 1.93 21.02 12.90
CA LEU A 43 2.10 20.00 13.93
C LEU A 43 3.25 20.37 14.89
N LEU A 44 4.39 20.82 14.39
CA LEU A 44 5.53 21.28 15.18
C LEU A 44 5.17 22.49 16.06
N ILE A 45 4.44 23.47 15.52
CA ILE A 45 3.97 24.63 16.28
C ILE A 45 3.04 24.20 17.41
N VAL A 46 2.08 23.30 17.13
CA VAL A 46 1.17 22.76 18.14
C VAL A 46 1.93 22.02 19.23
N ALA A 47 2.89 21.17 18.85
CA ALA A 47 3.74 20.46 19.80
C ALA A 47 4.54 21.43 20.70
N ALA A 48 5.12 22.49 20.11
CA ALA A 48 5.85 23.52 20.86
C ALA A 48 4.94 24.30 21.83
N ILE A 49 3.71 24.65 21.42
CA ILE A 49 2.72 25.31 22.29
C ILE A 49 2.35 24.42 23.47
N ILE A 50 2.12 23.12 23.22
CA ILE A 50 1.80 22.16 24.28
C ILE A 50 2.96 22.06 25.25
N ALA A 51 4.18 21.86 24.75
CA ALA A 51 5.37 21.73 25.59
C ALA A 51 5.60 22.97 26.47
N PHE A 52 5.42 24.18 25.91
CA PHE A 52 5.48 25.42 26.68
C PHE A 52 4.37 25.49 27.74
N ALA A 53 3.13 25.12 27.40
CA ALA A 53 2.00 25.15 28.32
C ALA A 53 2.13 24.15 29.48
N THR A 54 2.81 23.01 29.26
CA THR A 54 3.02 21.97 30.28
C THR A 54 4.34 22.13 31.04
N ASN A 55 5.14 23.16 30.75
CA ASN A 55 6.53 23.32 31.24
C ASN A 55 7.38 22.07 30.98
N THR A 56 7.13 21.40 29.86
CA THR A 56 7.95 20.28 29.41
C THR A 56 9.30 20.82 28.97
N ASP A 57 10.37 20.14 29.37
CA ASP A 57 11.71 20.53 28.97
C ASP A 57 11.89 20.28 27.46
N ILE A 58 11.81 21.36 26.67
CA ILE A 58 11.97 21.30 25.22
C ILE A 58 13.42 20.98 24.86
N GLU A 59 14.38 21.34 25.72
CA GLU A 59 15.78 21.01 25.49
C GLU A 59 15.96 19.49 25.47
N GLN A 60 15.26 18.73 26.33
CA GLN A 60 15.29 17.27 26.31
C GLN A 60 14.94 16.67 24.93
N TYR A 61 13.99 17.26 24.20
CA TYR A 61 13.57 16.80 22.87
C TYR A 61 14.37 17.42 21.72
N ALA A 62 15.00 18.56 21.95
CA ALA A 62 15.86 19.25 20.97
C ALA A 62 17.34 18.83 21.05
N SER A 63 17.77 18.35 22.23
CA SER A 63 19.12 17.88 22.56
C SER A 63 19.22 16.36 22.63
N ALA A 64 18.11 15.63 22.56
CA ALA A 64 18.15 14.23 22.19
C ALA A 64 18.93 14.17 20.88
N ASP A 65 20.10 13.52 20.91
CA ASP A 65 20.87 13.22 19.71
C ASP A 65 19.90 12.77 18.62
N LEU A 66 20.17 13.14 17.37
CA LEU A 66 19.32 13.01 16.16
C LEU A 66 18.63 11.63 15.92
N ALA A 67 18.82 10.65 16.80
CA ALA A 67 18.08 9.41 16.89
C ALA A 67 16.63 9.63 17.40
N ILE A 68 15.67 9.34 16.53
CA ILE A 68 14.25 9.25 16.88
C ILE A 68 14.07 8.00 17.75
N ASP A 69 13.78 8.18 19.04
CA ASP A 69 13.45 7.07 19.96
C ASP A 69 11.96 6.73 19.89
N LEU A 70 11.62 5.66 19.19
CA LEU A 70 10.26 5.16 19.02
C LEU A 70 9.74 4.39 20.25
N SER A 71 10.56 4.18 21.27
CA SER A 71 10.12 3.63 22.56
C SER A 71 9.49 4.69 23.47
N ASP A 72 9.77 5.97 23.22
CA ASP A 72 9.11 7.10 23.87
C ASP A 72 7.71 7.31 23.25
N PRO A 73 6.62 7.31 24.04
CA PRO A 73 5.26 7.39 23.54
C PRO A 73 4.93 8.73 22.87
N VAL A 74 5.59 9.84 23.28
CA VAL A 74 5.39 11.16 22.69
C VAL A 74 6.07 11.23 21.32
N ILE A 75 7.32 10.78 21.22
CA ILE A 75 8.05 10.70 19.95
C ILE A 75 7.38 9.74 18.98
N PHE A 76 6.93 8.58 19.47
CA PHE A 76 6.18 7.62 18.67
C PHE A 76 4.88 8.21 18.13
N ALA A 77 4.08 8.85 18.99
CA ALA A 77 2.84 9.52 18.57
C ALA A 77 3.10 10.63 17.55
N PHE A 78 4.11 11.48 17.79
CA PHE A 78 4.49 12.54 16.86
C PHE A 78 4.89 11.98 15.49
N THR A 79 5.71 10.92 15.48
CA THR A 79 6.15 10.25 14.26
C THR A 79 4.98 9.66 13.48
N LEU A 80 4.07 8.94 14.15
CA LEU A 80 2.88 8.37 13.52
C LEU A 80 1.97 9.46 12.95
N VAL A 81 1.67 10.52 13.71
CA VAL A 81 0.81 11.62 13.25
C VAL A 81 1.44 12.33 12.06
N SER A 82 2.74 12.59 12.10
CA SER A 82 3.48 13.17 10.98
C SER A 82 3.29 12.35 9.70
N LEU A 83 3.50 11.03 9.75
CA LEU A 83 3.29 10.15 8.59
C LEU A 83 1.82 10.10 8.15
N ILE A 84 0.87 10.04 9.08
CA ILE A 84 -0.57 10.02 8.78
C ILE A 84 -0.99 11.29 8.00
N LEU A 85 -0.37 12.44 8.25
CA LEU A 85 -0.64 13.70 7.53
C LEU A 85 -0.32 13.61 6.03
N MET A 86 0.42 12.60 5.55
CA MET A 86 0.58 12.35 4.12
C MET A 86 -0.75 12.06 3.42
N ILE A 87 -1.73 11.44 4.12
CA ILE A 87 -3.06 11.15 3.55
C ILE A 87 -3.82 12.44 3.18
N PRO A 88 -4.14 13.35 4.11
CA PRO A 88 -4.87 14.57 3.76
C PRO A 88 -4.08 15.45 2.78
N SER A 89 -2.74 15.45 2.86
CA SER A 89 -1.87 16.18 1.93
C SER A 89 -2.03 15.68 0.49
N LEU A 90 -1.97 14.36 0.30
CA LEU A 90 -2.16 13.74 -1.00
C LEU A 90 -3.59 13.92 -1.52
N VAL A 91 -4.59 13.74 -0.66
CA VAL A 91 -6.01 13.92 -1.02
C VAL A 91 -6.25 15.34 -1.50
N LEU A 92 -5.78 16.36 -0.78
CA LEU A 92 -5.96 17.76 -1.19
C LEU A 92 -5.25 18.07 -2.51
N ALA A 93 -4.02 17.57 -2.70
CA ALA A 93 -3.30 17.73 -3.96
C ALA A 93 -4.02 17.07 -5.15
N VAL A 94 -4.55 15.86 -4.96
CA VAL A 94 -5.31 15.12 -5.98
C VAL A 94 -6.67 15.76 -6.24
N LEU A 95 -7.32 16.36 -5.24
CA LEU A 95 -8.55 17.12 -5.46
C LEU A 95 -8.32 18.32 -6.38
N ILE A 96 -7.15 18.96 -6.31
CA ILE A 96 -6.81 20.13 -7.12
C ILE A 96 -6.36 19.74 -8.54
N MET A 97 -5.48 18.74 -8.68
CA MET A 97 -4.82 18.42 -9.97
C MET A 97 -5.09 17.02 -10.53
N GLY A 98 -5.61 16.10 -9.71
CA GLY A 98 -5.64 14.66 -10.00
C GLY A 98 -6.95 14.12 -10.58
N PRO A 99 -6.99 12.79 -10.83
CA PRO A 99 -8.14 12.13 -11.41
C PRO A 99 -9.36 12.09 -10.47
N ARG A 100 -10.55 12.00 -11.05
CA ARG A 100 -11.81 11.79 -10.32
C ARG A 100 -12.47 10.48 -10.76
N PRO A 101 -13.09 9.71 -9.83
CA PRO A 101 -13.18 9.95 -8.38
C PRO A 101 -11.84 9.71 -7.65
N ILE A 102 -11.68 10.31 -6.46
CA ILE A 102 -10.44 10.21 -5.65
C ILE A 102 -10.10 8.77 -5.25
N GLY A 103 -11.12 7.92 -5.07
CA GLY A 103 -10.90 6.52 -4.69
C GLY A 103 -10.29 5.66 -5.80
N LEU A 104 -10.00 6.23 -6.98
CA LEU A 104 -9.10 5.60 -7.96
C LEU A 104 -7.67 5.46 -7.42
N LEU A 105 -7.28 6.24 -6.41
CA LEU A 105 -6.06 5.98 -5.64
C LEU A 105 -6.16 4.68 -4.85
N SER A 106 -7.35 4.31 -4.39
CA SER A 106 -7.55 3.15 -3.51
C SER A 106 -7.62 1.84 -4.28
N SER A 107 -8.42 1.77 -5.36
CA SER A 107 -8.60 0.55 -6.15
C SER A 107 -9.21 0.83 -7.52
N VAL A 108 -9.21 -0.18 -8.40
CA VAL A 108 -9.92 -0.14 -9.69
C VAL A 108 -11.44 0.06 -9.55
N ALA A 109 -12.02 -0.29 -8.39
CA ALA A 109 -13.42 -0.04 -8.06
C ALA A 109 -13.70 1.43 -7.70
N GLY A 110 -12.65 2.27 -7.57
CA GLY A 110 -12.79 3.67 -7.18
C GLY A 110 -13.15 3.88 -5.71
N ARG A 111 -12.97 2.85 -4.87
CA ARG A 111 -13.23 2.85 -3.42
C ARG A 111 -12.44 1.74 -2.71
N ILE A 112 -12.27 1.83 -1.40
CA ILE A 112 -11.75 0.70 -0.61
C ILE A 112 -12.79 -0.41 -0.57
N ARG A 113 -12.37 -1.63 -0.91
CA ARG A 113 -13.19 -2.84 -0.77
C ARG A 113 -13.07 -3.36 0.67
N TRP A 114 -13.81 -2.77 1.60
CA TRP A 114 -13.70 -3.07 3.05
C TRP A 114 -13.77 -4.55 3.40
N ARG A 115 -14.67 -5.31 2.77
CA ARG A 115 -14.77 -6.77 2.96
C ARG A 115 -13.50 -7.49 2.53
N TRP A 116 -12.84 -7.02 1.47
CA TRP A 116 -11.59 -7.58 0.99
C TRP A 116 -10.41 -7.16 1.89
N LEU A 117 -10.36 -5.89 2.31
CA LEU A 117 -9.37 -5.41 3.28
C LEU A 117 -9.40 -6.23 4.57
N ALA A 118 -10.57 -6.47 5.15
CA ALA A 118 -10.73 -7.28 6.37
C ALA A 118 -10.22 -8.71 6.19
N VAL A 119 -10.43 -9.29 5.00
CA VAL A 119 -9.95 -10.63 4.66
C VAL A 119 -8.43 -10.65 4.50
N CYS A 120 -7.85 -9.65 3.84
CA CYS A 120 -6.40 -9.51 3.75
C CYS A 120 -5.77 -9.32 5.13
N ALA A 121 -6.38 -8.51 6.00
CA ALA A 121 -5.92 -8.28 7.37
C ALA A 121 -5.98 -9.56 8.21
N ALA A 122 -7.06 -10.34 8.11
CA ALA A 122 -7.17 -11.63 8.80
C ALA A 122 -6.13 -12.64 8.31
N VAL A 123 -5.86 -12.69 7.00
CA VAL A 123 -4.81 -13.56 6.44
C VAL A 123 -3.42 -13.12 6.92
N ALA A 124 -3.11 -11.83 6.80
CA ALA A 124 -1.84 -11.29 7.28
C ALA A 124 -1.65 -11.59 8.77
N LEU A 125 -2.64 -11.27 9.60
CA LEU A 125 -2.60 -11.56 11.04
C LEU A 125 -2.34 -13.05 11.33
N ALA A 126 -3.06 -13.95 10.66
CA ALA A 126 -2.88 -15.39 10.88
C ALA A 126 -1.48 -15.88 10.50
N VAL A 127 -0.93 -15.41 9.37
CA VAL A 127 0.41 -15.80 8.90
C VAL A 127 1.51 -15.20 9.78
N PHE A 128 1.36 -13.94 10.20
CA PHE A 128 2.31 -13.29 11.11
C PHE A 128 2.29 -13.91 12.50
N LEU A 129 1.13 -14.29 13.04
CA LEU A 129 1.05 -15.06 14.29
C LEU A 129 1.72 -16.43 14.16
N ALA A 130 1.54 -17.13 13.04
CA ALA A 130 2.24 -18.39 12.78
C ALA A 130 3.76 -18.19 12.70
N SER A 131 4.21 -17.11 12.06
CA SER A 131 5.63 -16.73 12.00
C SER A 131 6.20 -16.45 13.39
N LEU A 132 5.45 -15.74 14.24
CA LEU A 132 5.84 -15.48 15.62
C LEU A 132 5.94 -16.78 16.45
N LEU A 133 5.01 -17.71 16.26
CA LEU A 133 5.07 -19.03 16.91
C LEU A 133 6.29 -19.84 16.46
N VAL A 134 6.64 -19.79 15.17
CA VAL A 134 7.86 -20.42 14.64
C VAL A 134 9.10 -19.78 15.26
N SER A 135 9.16 -18.45 15.32
CA SER A 135 10.26 -17.72 15.95
C SER A 135 10.41 -18.09 17.43
N ALA A 136 9.30 -18.15 18.16
CA ALA A 136 9.30 -18.55 19.57
C ALA A 136 9.74 -20.00 19.76
N ALA A 137 9.31 -20.91 18.88
CA ALA A 137 9.75 -22.30 18.91
C ALA A 137 11.25 -22.43 18.64
N ILE A 138 11.80 -21.69 17.67
CA ILE A 138 13.24 -21.64 17.40
C ILE A 138 13.99 -21.18 18.65
N GLY A 139 13.59 -20.06 19.27
CA GLY A 139 14.23 -19.56 20.50
C GLY A 139 14.13 -20.53 21.68
N PHE A 140 13.05 -21.32 21.76
CA PHE A 140 12.89 -22.34 22.79
C PHE A 140 13.83 -23.54 22.59
N PHE A 141 14.01 -24.01 21.35
CA PHE A 141 14.87 -25.16 21.03
C PHE A 141 16.34 -24.79 20.85
N PHE A 142 16.65 -23.52 20.58
CA PHE A 142 17.99 -22.97 20.37
C PHE A 142 18.20 -21.73 21.25
N PRO A 143 18.45 -21.91 22.57
CA PRO A 143 18.46 -20.80 23.54
C PRO A 143 19.61 -19.81 23.35
N ASP A 144 20.71 -20.23 22.72
CA ASP A 144 21.85 -19.34 22.41
C ASP A 144 21.49 -18.28 21.36
N GLU A 145 20.35 -18.43 20.69
CA GLU A 145 19.74 -17.49 19.73
C GLU A 145 18.52 -16.78 20.35
N SER A 146 18.31 -16.89 21.67
CA SER A 146 17.13 -16.33 22.34
C SER A 146 17.23 -14.81 22.51
N PHE A 147 16.15 -14.12 22.14
CA PHE A 147 15.95 -12.71 22.45
C PHE A 147 15.68 -12.56 23.95
N ALA A 148 16.33 -11.58 24.59
CA ALA A 148 16.08 -11.24 25.99
C ALA A 148 14.60 -10.86 26.21
N VAL A 149 14.05 -11.24 27.37
CA VAL A 149 12.66 -10.99 27.80
C VAL A 149 12.70 -10.40 29.22
N PRO A 150 11.84 -9.44 29.60
CA PRO A 150 11.71 -8.06 29.14
C PRO A 150 12.09 -7.04 30.25
N GLY A 151 12.28 -5.78 29.88
CA GLY A 151 12.15 -4.68 30.82
C GLY A 151 10.67 -4.37 31.08
N THR A 152 10.23 -4.40 32.34
CA THR A 152 8.86 -4.01 32.72
C THR A 152 8.61 -2.54 32.40
N GLN A 153 7.79 -2.26 31.39
CA GLN A 153 7.29 -0.91 31.15
C GLN A 153 6.23 -0.55 32.21
N ASN A 154 6.17 0.73 32.58
CA ASN A 154 5.08 1.27 33.38
C ASN A 154 3.73 0.94 32.69
N GLY A 155 2.78 0.36 33.43
CA GLY A 155 1.51 -0.10 32.85
C GLY A 155 0.73 0.98 32.10
N SER A 156 0.87 2.25 32.48
CA SER A 156 0.28 3.37 31.74
C SER A 156 0.93 3.62 30.38
N VAL A 157 2.26 3.56 30.30
CA VAL A 157 3.04 3.70 29.06
C VAL A 157 2.73 2.53 28.12
N LEU A 158 2.67 1.31 28.65
CA LEU A 158 2.28 0.12 27.88
C LEU A 158 0.91 0.32 27.20
N LEU A 159 -0.10 0.79 27.93
CA LEU A 159 -1.44 1.01 27.36
C LEU A 159 -1.44 2.07 26.25
N VAL A 160 -0.68 3.16 26.42
CA VAL A 160 -0.53 4.20 25.39
C VAL A 160 0.16 3.65 24.15
N MET A 161 1.27 2.93 24.32
CA MET A 161 2.01 2.31 23.21
C MET A 161 1.15 1.30 22.46
N LEU A 162 0.38 0.46 23.16
CA LEU A 162 -0.56 -0.47 22.54
C LEU A 162 -1.68 0.26 21.79
N ALA A 163 -2.24 1.34 22.36
CA ALA A 163 -3.27 2.12 21.70
C ALA A 163 -2.74 2.76 20.40
N LEU A 164 -1.55 3.38 20.44
CA LEU A 164 -0.89 3.93 19.26
C LEU A 164 -0.61 2.84 18.22
N SER A 165 -0.07 1.70 18.67
CA SER A 165 0.26 0.57 17.80
C SER A 165 -0.97 -0.01 17.10
N ILE A 166 -2.08 -0.19 17.81
CA ILE A 166 -3.28 -0.84 17.25
C ILE A 166 -4.13 0.14 16.45
N VAL A 167 -4.18 1.41 16.84
CA VAL A 167 -5.08 2.41 16.24
C VAL A 167 -4.36 3.24 15.17
N ALA A 168 -3.20 3.82 15.48
CA ALA A 168 -2.55 4.80 14.61
C ALA A 168 -1.66 4.15 13.53
N VAL A 169 -0.96 3.05 13.83
CA VAL A 169 -0.10 2.36 12.85
C VAL A 169 -0.86 1.93 11.58
N PRO A 170 -2.10 1.40 11.63
CA PRO A 170 -2.85 1.12 10.41
C PRO A 170 -3.05 2.34 9.49
N PHE A 171 -3.21 3.54 10.06
CA PHE A 171 -3.30 4.77 9.27
C PHE A 171 -1.94 5.22 8.75
N GLN A 172 -0.87 5.05 9.51
CA GLN A 172 0.50 5.30 9.06
C GLN A 172 0.85 4.40 7.87
N ALA A 173 0.64 3.09 8.01
CA ALA A 173 0.83 2.12 6.93
C ALA A 173 -0.02 2.48 5.70
N ALA A 174 -1.28 2.85 5.90
CA ALA A 174 -2.13 3.32 4.81
C ALA A 174 -1.55 4.57 4.12
N ALA A 175 -1.02 5.53 4.88
CA ALA A 175 -0.46 6.77 4.35
C ALA A 175 0.71 6.50 3.38
N GLU A 176 1.64 5.65 3.79
CA GLU A 176 2.76 5.24 2.95
C GLU A 176 2.30 4.47 1.72
N GLU A 177 1.38 3.51 1.88
CA GLU A 177 0.83 2.76 0.75
C GLU A 177 0.10 3.67 -0.25
N TYR A 178 -0.63 4.69 0.22
CA TYR A 178 -1.24 5.70 -0.64
C TYR A 178 -0.22 6.53 -1.42
N VAL A 179 0.91 6.90 -0.81
CA VAL A 179 1.96 7.67 -1.50
C VAL A 179 2.73 6.80 -2.49
N PHE A 180 3.24 5.65 -2.06
CA PHE A 180 4.12 4.82 -2.88
C PHE A 180 3.35 3.96 -3.90
N ARG A 181 2.27 3.30 -3.49
CA ARG A 181 1.52 2.34 -4.34
C ARG A 181 0.26 2.99 -4.92
N GLY A 182 -0.33 3.95 -4.23
CA GLY A 182 -1.47 4.71 -4.73
C GLY A 182 -1.06 5.70 -5.81
N PHE A 183 -0.24 6.67 -5.41
CA PHE A 183 0.07 7.82 -6.23
C PHE A 183 1.31 7.60 -7.12
N LEU A 184 2.44 7.21 -6.54
CA LEU A 184 3.71 7.10 -7.26
C LEU A 184 3.70 5.95 -8.28
N MET A 185 3.21 4.76 -7.91
CA MET A 185 3.01 3.65 -8.85
C MET A 185 2.11 4.05 -10.03
N GLN A 186 0.98 4.72 -9.78
CA GLN A 186 0.09 5.16 -10.87
C GLN A 186 0.68 6.28 -11.73
N THR A 187 1.52 7.13 -11.13
CA THR A 187 2.26 8.16 -11.85
C THR A 187 3.23 7.53 -12.85
N ILE A 188 4.05 6.60 -12.36
CA ILE A 188 5.01 5.85 -13.17
C ILE A 188 4.29 5.00 -14.21
N GLY A 189 3.23 4.29 -13.84
CA GLY A 189 2.42 3.49 -14.77
C GLY A 189 1.65 4.31 -15.81
N GLY A 190 1.46 5.61 -15.54
CA GLY A 190 0.96 6.58 -16.51
C GLY A 190 1.98 6.89 -17.62
N TRP A 191 3.27 6.95 -17.26
CA TRP A 191 4.39 7.22 -18.16
C TRP A 191 4.91 5.95 -18.85
N LEU A 192 5.03 4.86 -18.11
CA LEU A 192 5.61 3.58 -18.52
C LEU A 192 4.55 2.48 -18.45
N ARG A 193 4.37 1.72 -19.53
CA ARG A 193 3.25 0.77 -19.64
C ARG A 193 3.45 -0.50 -18.80
N HIS A 194 4.68 -0.99 -18.68
CA HIS A 194 4.97 -2.28 -18.05
C HIS A 194 4.87 -2.21 -16.52
N PRO A 195 4.15 -3.13 -15.85
CA PRO A 195 3.92 -3.07 -14.40
C PRO A 195 5.20 -3.13 -13.57
N ALA A 196 6.24 -3.82 -14.05
CA ALA A 196 7.53 -3.90 -13.35
C ALA A 196 8.14 -2.51 -13.08
N PHE A 197 8.00 -1.53 -13.99
CA PHE A 197 8.51 -0.18 -13.72
C PHE A 197 7.74 0.50 -12.60
N ALA A 198 6.42 0.35 -12.60
CA ALA A 198 5.55 0.92 -11.58
C ALA A 198 5.77 0.29 -10.18
N ILE A 199 6.24 -0.96 -10.13
CA ILE A 199 6.57 -1.67 -8.89
C ILE A 199 7.99 -1.38 -8.43
N LEU A 200 8.99 -1.45 -9.32
CA LEU A 200 10.41 -1.43 -8.94
C LEU A 200 10.99 -0.02 -8.79
N LEU A 201 10.57 0.96 -9.60
CA LEU A 201 11.13 2.31 -9.53
C LEU A 201 10.80 3.07 -8.21
N PRO A 202 9.66 2.84 -7.53
CA PRO A 202 9.43 3.38 -6.19
C PRO A 202 10.31 2.78 -5.09
N VAL A 203 10.86 1.57 -5.28
CA VAL A 203 11.54 0.81 -4.21
C VAL A 203 12.75 1.56 -3.63
N PRO A 204 13.67 2.14 -4.43
CA PRO A 204 14.82 2.86 -3.87
C PRO A 204 14.40 4.04 -2.98
N LEU A 205 13.35 4.78 -3.37
CA LEU A 205 12.84 5.89 -2.57
C LEU A 205 12.26 5.42 -1.23
N PHE A 206 11.60 4.25 -1.24
CA PHE A 206 11.07 3.63 -0.03
C PHE A 206 12.21 3.15 0.88
N VAL A 207 13.18 2.41 0.34
CA VAL A 207 14.30 1.84 1.10
C VAL A 207 15.18 2.91 1.73
N VAL A 208 15.55 3.95 0.97
CA VAL A 208 16.41 5.05 1.49
C VAL A 208 15.74 5.79 2.64
N ALA A 209 14.40 5.89 2.65
CA ALA A 209 13.67 6.55 3.72
C ALA A 209 13.68 5.79 5.06
N HIS A 210 14.06 4.50 5.08
CA HIS A 210 14.05 3.68 6.29
C HIS A 210 15.39 3.68 7.06
N GLY A 211 16.51 4.02 6.42
CA GLY A 211 17.79 4.22 7.12
C GLY A 211 18.42 3.00 7.79
N TYR A 212 18.00 1.77 7.45
CA TYR A 212 18.55 0.53 8.00
C TYR A 212 19.94 0.17 7.45
N ASP A 213 20.59 -0.81 8.07
CA ASP A 213 21.80 -1.46 7.57
C ASP A 213 21.53 -2.19 6.22
N PRO A 214 22.57 -2.69 5.51
CA PRO A 214 22.37 -3.36 4.23
C PRO A 214 21.40 -4.54 4.26
N LEU A 215 21.38 -5.36 5.33
CA LEU A 215 20.44 -6.48 5.44
C LEU A 215 19.02 -5.99 5.69
N GLY A 216 18.82 -5.04 6.60
CA GLY A 216 17.51 -4.43 6.84
C GLY A 216 16.96 -3.73 5.59
N GLN A 217 17.82 -3.06 4.81
CA GLN A 217 17.43 -2.46 3.54
C GLN A 217 16.97 -3.49 2.50
N ILE A 218 17.61 -4.67 2.45
CA ILE A 218 17.17 -5.78 1.59
C ILE A 218 15.78 -6.26 2.03
N ASP A 219 15.55 -6.41 3.33
CA ASP A 219 14.23 -6.83 3.85
C ASP A 219 13.13 -5.82 3.47
N VAL A 220 13.38 -4.53 3.72
CA VAL A 220 12.48 -3.43 3.32
C VAL A 220 12.26 -3.39 1.80
N ALA A 221 13.28 -3.67 1.00
CA ALA A 221 13.16 -3.74 -0.45
C ALA A 221 12.25 -4.90 -0.88
N ILE A 222 12.42 -6.09 -0.29
CA ILE A 222 11.57 -7.26 -0.57
C ILE A 222 10.13 -6.97 -0.17
N PHE A 223 9.91 -6.41 1.01
CA PHE A 223 8.61 -5.95 1.45
C PHE A 223 7.97 -5.00 0.42
N ALA A 224 8.69 -3.97 -0.03
CA ALA A 224 8.19 -2.99 -0.98
C ALA A 224 7.81 -3.62 -2.34
N ILE A 225 8.61 -4.59 -2.81
CA ILE A 225 8.35 -5.34 -4.04
C ILE A 225 7.09 -6.19 -3.89
N VAL A 226 6.96 -6.94 -2.78
CA VAL A 226 5.80 -7.79 -2.50
C VAL A 226 4.53 -6.95 -2.38
N ALA A 227 4.58 -5.85 -1.62
CA ALA A 227 3.48 -4.90 -1.46
C ALA A 227 3.05 -4.31 -2.82
N GLY A 228 4.00 -3.83 -3.62
CA GLY A 228 3.72 -3.32 -4.96
C GLY A 228 3.12 -4.38 -5.89
N TRP A 229 3.63 -5.61 -5.83
CA TRP A 229 3.13 -6.73 -6.62
C TRP A 229 1.70 -7.13 -6.23
N ILE A 230 1.39 -7.30 -4.93
CA ILE A 230 0.02 -7.65 -4.49
C ILE A 230 -0.97 -6.53 -4.77
N THR A 231 -0.56 -5.26 -4.71
CA THR A 231 -1.40 -4.13 -5.12
C THR A 231 -1.78 -4.22 -6.60
N TRP A 232 -0.80 -4.38 -7.48
CA TRP A 232 -1.05 -4.55 -8.91
C TRP A 232 -1.90 -5.80 -9.18
N ARG A 233 -1.58 -6.90 -8.52
CA ARG A 233 -2.20 -8.23 -8.73
C ARG A 233 -3.63 -8.34 -8.21
N THR A 234 -4.02 -7.50 -7.25
CA THR A 234 -5.38 -7.47 -6.68
C THR A 234 -6.18 -6.23 -7.09
N GLY A 235 -5.58 -5.32 -7.87
CA GLY A 235 -6.25 -4.14 -8.40
C GLY A 235 -6.52 -3.03 -7.36
N GLY A 236 -5.77 -2.99 -6.26
CA GLY A 236 -5.98 -1.98 -5.21
C GLY A 236 -5.05 -2.11 -4.01
N LEU A 237 -5.07 -1.10 -3.14
CA LEU A 237 -4.20 -0.98 -1.97
C LEU A 237 -4.56 -1.92 -0.83
N GLU A 238 -5.74 -2.54 -0.83
CA GLU A 238 -6.27 -3.22 0.35
C GLU A 238 -5.35 -4.33 0.88
N ALA A 239 -4.74 -5.11 -0.02
CA ALA A 239 -3.81 -6.15 0.38
C ALA A 239 -2.51 -5.58 0.96
N ALA A 240 -1.93 -4.57 0.32
CA ALA A 240 -0.69 -3.95 0.80
C ALA A 240 -0.87 -3.21 2.12
N ILE A 241 -1.96 -2.45 2.28
CA ILE A 241 -2.31 -1.78 3.55
C ILE A 241 -2.43 -2.81 4.68
N ALA A 242 -3.13 -3.93 4.44
CA ALA A 242 -3.28 -4.98 5.44
C ALA A 242 -1.95 -5.61 5.85
N VAL A 243 -1.11 -5.99 4.88
CA VAL A 243 0.18 -6.63 5.17
C VAL A 243 1.12 -5.64 5.87
N HIS A 244 1.19 -4.39 5.41
CA HIS A 244 1.99 -3.34 6.02
C HIS A 244 1.53 -3.05 7.46
N ALA A 245 0.24 -2.83 7.66
CA ALA A 245 -0.30 -2.53 8.98
C ALA A 245 0.00 -3.66 9.96
N ILE A 246 -0.26 -4.93 9.59
CA ILE A 246 0.03 -6.08 10.45
C ILE A 246 1.52 -6.22 10.73
N ASN A 247 2.38 -6.04 9.72
CA ASN A 247 3.83 -6.10 9.89
C ASN A 247 4.31 -5.10 10.96
N ASN A 248 3.94 -3.83 10.81
CA ASN A 248 4.37 -2.78 11.73
C ASN A 248 3.69 -2.93 13.11
N MET A 249 2.41 -3.31 13.14
CA MET A 249 1.72 -3.60 14.39
C MET A 249 2.42 -4.71 15.17
N THR A 250 2.86 -5.79 14.51
CA THR A 250 3.61 -6.87 15.17
C THR A 250 4.88 -6.33 15.81
N ILE A 251 5.67 -5.53 15.08
CA ILE A 251 6.92 -4.94 15.61
C ILE A 251 6.62 -4.05 16.83
N PHE A 252 5.70 -3.08 16.70
CA PHE A 252 5.44 -2.12 17.77
C PHE A 252 4.70 -2.71 18.97
N VAL A 253 3.82 -3.70 18.78
CA VAL A 253 3.19 -4.42 19.90
C VAL A 253 4.21 -5.24 20.67
N LEU A 254 5.11 -5.98 19.99
CA LEU A 254 6.19 -6.68 20.65
C LEU A 254 7.12 -5.70 21.38
N GLY A 255 7.43 -4.56 20.75
CA GLY A 255 8.17 -3.47 21.35
C GLY A 255 7.55 -2.91 22.62
N ALA A 256 6.23 -2.72 22.63
CA ALA A 256 5.49 -2.26 23.81
C ALA A 256 5.63 -3.23 25.00
N PHE A 257 5.71 -4.54 24.73
CA PHE A 257 5.98 -5.57 25.74
C PHE A 257 7.47 -5.77 26.06
N GLY A 258 8.38 -5.01 25.43
CA GLY A 258 9.82 -5.17 25.58
C GLY A 258 10.37 -6.47 24.96
N LEU A 259 9.66 -7.04 23.99
CA LEU A 259 10.02 -8.29 23.29
C LEU A 259 10.72 -8.03 21.95
N ALA A 260 10.76 -6.77 21.51
CA ALA A 260 11.47 -6.33 20.31
C ALA A 260 12.06 -4.94 20.55
N ASP A 261 13.25 -4.68 20.00
CA ASP A 261 13.78 -3.33 19.95
C ASP A 261 13.20 -2.60 18.73
N VAL A 262 12.35 -1.59 18.99
CA VAL A 262 11.69 -0.79 17.95
C VAL A 262 12.61 0.24 17.31
N ASN A 263 13.78 0.49 17.91
CA ASN A 263 14.80 1.39 17.39
C ASN A 263 15.92 0.65 16.66
N SER A 264 15.91 -0.69 16.67
CA SER A 264 16.91 -1.48 15.98
C SER A 264 16.86 -1.21 14.48
N SER A 265 18.02 -0.83 13.94
CA SER A 265 18.25 -0.66 12.51
C SER A 265 19.04 -1.81 11.89
N GLU A 266 19.27 -2.88 12.65
CA GLU A 266 20.12 -4.01 12.28
C GLU A 266 19.28 -5.23 11.89
N GLY A 267 19.48 -5.72 10.66
CA GLY A 267 18.90 -6.96 10.17
C GLY A 267 19.77 -8.18 10.47
N THR A 268 19.12 -9.32 10.74
CA THR A 268 19.78 -10.63 10.83
C THR A 268 19.43 -11.51 9.64
N VAL A 269 20.31 -12.44 9.28
CA VAL A 269 20.04 -13.39 8.18
C VAL A 269 18.84 -14.28 8.51
N GLY A 270 18.73 -14.75 9.76
CA GLY A 270 17.58 -15.55 10.21
C GLY A 270 16.27 -14.75 10.14
N GLY A 271 16.28 -13.50 10.61
CA GLY A 271 15.14 -12.58 10.52
C GLY A 271 14.73 -12.32 9.08
N LEU A 272 15.68 -12.06 8.19
CA LEU A 272 15.42 -11.89 6.75
C LEU A 272 14.77 -13.13 6.14
N VAL A 273 15.31 -14.33 6.38
CA VAL A 273 14.74 -15.59 5.86
C VAL A 273 13.30 -15.78 6.35
N LEU A 274 13.05 -15.55 7.64
CA LEU A 274 11.71 -15.67 8.22
C LEU A 274 10.75 -14.61 7.66
N SER A 275 11.20 -13.36 7.50
CA SER A 275 10.43 -12.27 6.88
C SER A 275 10.04 -12.61 5.45
N VAL A 276 11.00 -13.02 4.62
CA VAL A 276 10.76 -13.44 3.22
C VAL A 276 9.76 -14.59 3.14
N ALA A 277 9.90 -15.59 4.00
CA ALA A 277 8.95 -16.71 4.08
C ALA A 277 7.54 -16.23 4.47
N THR A 278 7.45 -15.35 5.46
CA THR A 278 6.18 -14.78 5.97
C THR A 278 5.47 -13.95 4.89
N LEU A 279 6.21 -13.06 4.21
CA LEU A 279 5.70 -12.23 3.12
C LEU A 279 5.29 -13.08 1.92
N GLY A 280 6.12 -14.05 1.53
CA GLY A 280 5.84 -14.98 0.44
C GLY A 280 4.58 -15.81 0.69
N ALA A 281 4.45 -16.39 1.89
CA ALA A 281 3.26 -17.14 2.29
C ALA A 281 2.00 -16.26 2.30
N THR A 282 2.09 -15.06 2.89
CA THR A 282 0.97 -14.10 2.94
C THR A 282 0.53 -13.70 1.54
N ALA A 283 1.47 -13.35 0.66
CA ALA A 283 1.19 -12.97 -0.72
C ALA A 283 0.56 -14.13 -1.51
N ALA A 284 1.08 -15.35 -1.36
CA ALA A 284 0.54 -16.54 -2.02
C ALA A 284 -0.91 -16.82 -1.60
N VAL A 285 -1.23 -16.77 -0.30
CA VAL A 285 -2.58 -16.98 0.22
C VAL A 285 -3.53 -15.87 -0.27
N ILE A 286 -3.13 -14.61 -0.16
CA ILE A 286 -3.94 -13.46 -0.63
C ILE A 286 -4.25 -13.60 -2.13
N VAL A 287 -3.26 -13.90 -2.96
CA VAL A 287 -3.46 -14.03 -4.41
C VAL A 287 -4.35 -15.22 -4.75
N ARG A 288 -4.15 -16.36 -4.10
CA ARG A 288 -5.02 -17.54 -4.25
C ARG A 288 -6.47 -17.21 -3.91
N LEU A 289 -6.69 -16.45 -2.85
CA LEU A 289 -8.03 -16.06 -2.41
C LEU A 289 -8.65 -15.01 -3.32
N ALA A 290 -7.84 -14.06 -3.82
CA ALA A 290 -8.26 -13.07 -4.79
C ALA A 290 -8.76 -13.74 -6.09
N ASP A 291 -8.04 -14.76 -6.56
CA ASP A 291 -8.42 -15.53 -7.74
C ASP A 291 -9.70 -16.34 -7.51
N ARG A 292 -9.82 -17.01 -6.35
CA ARG A 292 -11.04 -17.76 -5.99
C ARG A 292 -12.27 -16.87 -5.85
N ARG A 293 -12.10 -15.63 -5.39
CA ARG A 293 -13.20 -14.68 -5.18
C ARG A 293 -13.47 -13.77 -6.39
N GLY A 294 -12.72 -13.93 -7.48
CA GLY A 294 -12.88 -13.11 -8.68
C GLY A 294 -12.63 -11.63 -8.45
N ILE A 295 -11.66 -11.27 -7.60
CA ILE A 295 -11.36 -9.88 -7.28
C ILE A 295 -10.91 -9.12 -8.55
N SER A 296 -11.66 -8.07 -8.91
CA SER A 296 -11.40 -7.27 -10.11
C SER A 296 -10.02 -6.62 -10.08
N ARG A 297 -9.28 -6.76 -11.19
CA ARG A 297 -7.94 -6.20 -11.38
C ARG A 297 -7.87 -5.03 -12.34
N THR A 298 -8.91 -4.87 -13.16
CA THR A 298 -8.99 -3.85 -14.19
C THR A 298 -10.26 -3.02 -14.02
N ARG A 299 -10.19 -1.78 -14.52
CA ARG A 299 -11.34 -0.89 -14.68
C ARG A 299 -11.65 -0.73 -16.16
N SER A 300 -12.90 -0.98 -16.55
CA SER A 300 -13.42 -0.67 -17.88
C SER A 300 -13.93 0.76 -17.96
N VAL A 301 -13.53 1.50 -18.98
CA VAL A 301 -14.04 2.84 -19.27
C VAL A 301 -14.64 2.87 -20.68
N PRO A 302 -15.90 3.32 -20.84
CA PRO A 302 -16.52 3.46 -22.14
C PRO A 302 -15.71 4.39 -23.05
N PRO A 303 -15.62 4.09 -24.35
CA PRO A 303 -14.98 5.00 -25.29
C PRO A 303 -15.73 6.34 -25.32
N PRO A 304 -15.01 7.47 -25.51
CA PRO A 304 -15.67 8.76 -25.67
C PRO A 304 -16.63 8.70 -26.87
N PRO A 305 -17.83 9.31 -26.77
CA PRO A 305 -18.77 9.31 -27.87
C PRO A 305 -18.09 9.92 -29.10
N VAL A 306 -18.12 9.20 -30.22
CA VAL A 306 -17.72 9.75 -31.51
C VAL A 306 -18.76 10.79 -31.84
N LEU A 307 -18.43 12.07 -31.64
CA LEU A 307 -19.28 13.14 -32.15
C LEU A 307 -19.38 12.92 -33.67
N PRO A 308 -20.59 12.84 -34.25
CA PRO A 308 -20.70 12.78 -35.69
C PRO A 308 -19.93 13.97 -36.23
N ILE A 309 -18.97 13.71 -37.12
CA ILE A 309 -18.37 14.76 -37.93
C ILE A 309 -19.56 15.37 -38.66
N SER A 310 -20.02 16.53 -38.21
CA SER A 310 -20.95 17.33 -38.97
C SER A 310 -20.24 17.58 -40.28
N GLN A 311 -20.67 16.88 -41.33
CA GLN A 311 -20.18 17.21 -42.66
C GLN A 311 -20.42 18.71 -42.82
N PRO A 312 -19.40 19.48 -43.21
CA PRO A 312 -19.60 20.90 -43.43
C PRO A 312 -20.80 21.06 -44.37
N ALA A 313 -21.70 22.00 -44.07
CA ALA A 313 -22.94 22.18 -44.84
C ALA A 313 -22.69 22.38 -46.36
N TRP A 314 -21.46 22.77 -46.75
CA TRP A 314 -21.05 22.89 -48.15
C TRP A 314 -20.81 21.55 -48.86
N ALA A 315 -20.68 20.43 -48.15
CA ALA A 315 -20.48 19.10 -48.75
C ALA A 315 -21.77 18.50 -49.32
N GLY A 316 -22.94 19.01 -48.93
CA GLY A 316 -24.26 18.49 -49.35
C GLY A 316 -24.94 19.25 -50.48
N ALA A 317 -24.36 20.34 -50.99
CA ALA A 317 -25.03 21.21 -51.95
C ALA A 317 -24.12 21.61 -53.11
N LEU A 318 -23.94 20.72 -54.09
CA LEU A 318 -23.64 21.12 -55.46
C LEU A 318 -24.43 20.27 -56.47
N PRO A 319 -25.71 20.56 -56.71
CA PRO A 319 -26.31 20.27 -58.00
C PRO A 319 -25.89 21.36 -58.98
N GLY A 320 -24.86 21.09 -59.78
CA GLY A 320 -24.50 21.82 -61.01
C GLY A 320 -24.43 23.35 -60.94
N GLY A 321 -23.21 23.91 -60.93
CA GLY A 321 -22.98 25.31 -61.35
C GLY A 321 -22.00 26.09 -60.50
N SER A 322 -20.88 26.47 -61.15
CA SER A 322 -19.94 27.55 -60.79
C SER A 322 -19.35 27.58 -59.36
N MET A 323 -18.05 27.30 -59.27
CA MET A 323 -17.19 27.70 -58.15
C MET A 323 -17.27 29.23 -57.94
N PRO A 324 -17.45 29.74 -56.70
CA PRO A 324 -17.31 31.17 -56.44
C PRO A 324 -15.83 31.57 -56.47
N PRO A 325 -15.50 32.84 -56.78
CA PRO A 325 -14.13 33.27 -56.92
C PRO A 325 -13.43 33.26 -55.56
N VAL A 326 -12.19 32.78 -55.56
CA VAL A 326 -11.28 32.79 -54.41
C VAL A 326 -11.11 34.24 -53.93
N GLY A 327 -11.62 34.56 -52.74
CA GLY A 327 -11.60 35.92 -52.22
C GLY A 327 -11.79 36.02 -50.71
N ARG A 328 -10.68 36.34 -50.03
CA ARG A 328 -10.47 36.75 -48.62
C ARG A 328 -10.38 35.66 -47.52
N PRO A 329 -9.36 35.75 -46.65
CA PRO A 329 -9.27 34.91 -45.46
C PRO A 329 -10.33 35.37 -44.44
N VAL A 330 -11.22 34.46 -44.06
CA VAL A 330 -12.10 34.63 -42.91
C VAL A 330 -11.25 34.36 -41.66
N ALA A 331 -11.20 35.34 -40.75
CA ALA A 331 -10.52 35.20 -39.47
C ALA A 331 -11.08 33.99 -38.68
N PRO A 332 -10.25 33.24 -37.93
CA PRO A 332 -10.73 32.10 -37.17
C PRO A 332 -11.68 32.58 -36.06
N VAL A 333 -12.97 32.29 -36.23
CA VAL A 333 -13.93 32.35 -35.14
C VAL A 333 -13.54 31.23 -34.16
N GLN A 334 -13.04 31.59 -32.98
CA GLN A 334 -12.87 30.63 -31.90
C GLN A 334 -14.25 30.05 -31.53
N PRO A 335 -14.43 28.72 -31.52
CA PRO A 335 -15.61 28.15 -30.90
C PRO A 335 -15.46 28.34 -29.39
N SER A 336 -16.29 29.20 -28.80
CA SER A 336 -16.53 29.19 -27.36
C SER A 336 -17.09 27.81 -27.00
N ALA A 337 -16.25 26.96 -26.44
CA ALA A 337 -16.68 25.66 -25.92
C ALA A 337 -17.68 25.90 -24.78
N PRO A 338 -18.89 25.31 -24.80
CA PRO A 338 -19.75 25.37 -23.64
C PRO A 338 -19.06 24.60 -22.51
N ALA A 339 -18.95 25.24 -21.35
CA ALA A 339 -18.49 24.59 -20.14
C ALA A 339 -19.41 23.41 -19.86
N LEU A 340 -18.91 22.19 -20.06
CA LEU A 340 -19.58 20.97 -19.59
C LEU A 340 -19.52 21.00 -18.05
N SER A 341 -20.53 21.63 -17.45
CA SER A 341 -20.83 21.52 -16.03
C SER A 341 -21.17 20.06 -15.74
N TRP A 342 -20.41 19.46 -14.83
CA TRP A 342 -20.66 18.10 -14.35
C TRP A 342 -22.03 18.04 -13.66
N ASN A 343 -22.92 17.15 -14.12
CA ASN A 343 -24.22 16.89 -13.50
C ASN A 343 -24.11 15.69 -12.54
N PRO A 344 -24.31 15.86 -11.22
CA PRO A 344 -24.25 14.78 -10.24
C PRO A 344 -25.28 13.66 -10.47
N GLU A 345 -26.40 13.96 -11.15
CA GLU A 345 -27.50 12.99 -11.37
C GLU A 345 -27.18 11.92 -12.42
N GLN A 346 -26.11 12.09 -13.20
CA GLN A 346 -25.64 11.06 -14.15
C GLN A 346 -24.76 9.98 -13.50
N TYR A 347 -24.52 10.07 -12.18
CA TYR A 347 -23.81 9.05 -11.43
C TYR A 347 -24.78 7.95 -10.99
N ASP A 348 -24.84 6.86 -11.75
CA ASP A 348 -25.55 5.64 -11.36
C ASP A 348 -24.58 4.64 -10.71
N PRO A 349 -24.66 4.44 -9.38
CA PRO A 349 -23.82 3.46 -8.67
C PRO A 349 -24.14 2.00 -9.06
N ALA A 350 -25.35 1.70 -9.58
CA ALA A 350 -25.76 0.34 -9.91
C ALA A 350 -25.05 -0.23 -11.16
N ARG A 351 -24.55 0.63 -12.06
CA ARG A 351 -23.73 0.21 -13.22
C ARG A 351 -22.37 -0.38 -12.87
N TYR A 352 -21.92 -0.22 -11.62
CA TYR A 352 -20.60 -0.67 -11.17
C TYR A 352 -20.64 -1.85 -10.20
N ASP A 353 -21.84 -2.33 -9.84
CA ASP A 353 -22.00 -3.58 -9.12
C ASP A 353 -22.11 -4.73 -10.14
N SER A 354 -20.97 -5.18 -10.63
CA SER A 354 -20.90 -6.39 -11.47
C SER A 354 -21.02 -7.64 -10.61
N VAL A 355 -22.25 -8.00 -10.23
CA VAL A 355 -22.62 -9.38 -9.90
C VAL A 355 -23.85 -9.70 -10.72
N GLN A 356 -23.65 -10.32 -11.89
CA GLN A 356 -24.52 -11.36 -12.49
C GLN A 356 -24.17 -11.57 -13.97
N HIS A 357 -23.47 -12.66 -14.27
CA HIS A 357 -23.63 -13.36 -15.54
C HIS A 357 -23.92 -14.84 -15.22
N GLY A 358 -25.20 -15.18 -15.21
CA GLY A 358 -25.69 -16.54 -15.46
C GLY A 358 -26.35 -16.57 -16.85
N PRO A 359 -26.39 -17.73 -17.54
CA PRO A 359 -26.83 -17.79 -18.93
C PRO A 359 -28.36 -17.63 -19.01
N GLY A 360 -28.82 -16.66 -19.80
CA GLY A 360 -30.25 -16.38 -20.01
C GLY A 360 -30.88 -17.28 -21.10
N PRO A 361 -32.13 -17.74 -20.92
CA PRO A 361 -32.80 -18.71 -21.79
C PRO A 361 -33.58 -18.08 -22.95
N THR A 362 -33.95 -18.95 -23.90
CA THR A 362 -34.70 -18.71 -25.14
C THR A 362 -36.17 -18.32 -24.96
N GLY A 363 -36.61 -17.32 -25.73
CA GLY A 363 -37.92 -17.17 -26.42
C GLY A 363 -39.25 -17.50 -25.72
N GLY A 364 -40.08 -16.48 -25.50
CA GLY A 364 -41.53 -16.59 -25.24
C GLY A 364 -42.22 -15.21 -25.22
N PRO A 365 -43.50 -15.07 -25.65
CA PRO A 365 -44.07 -13.80 -26.09
C PRO A 365 -44.64 -12.90 -24.98
N ALA A 366 -44.81 -11.61 -25.33
CA ALA A 366 -45.07 -10.44 -24.48
C ALA A 366 -46.33 -10.48 -23.59
N PRO A 367 -46.34 -9.77 -22.43
CA PRO A 367 -47.55 -9.54 -21.64
C PRO A 367 -48.19 -8.16 -21.87
N ALA A 368 -49.52 -8.12 -21.73
CA ALA A 368 -50.43 -6.97 -21.78
C ALA A 368 -50.52 -6.22 -20.42
N PRO A 369 -51.18 -5.04 -20.33
CA PRO A 369 -50.80 -3.98 -19.37
C PRO A 369 -51.56 -3.94 -18.02
N ALA A 370 -50.79 -3.48 -17.01
CA ALA A 370 -51.06 -2.77 -15.74
C ALA A 370 -52.43 -2.85 -15.02
N GLU A 371 -52.36 -3.19 -13.72
CA GLU A 371 -53.37 -2.88 -12.70
C GLU A 371 -52.72 -2.16 -11.49
N GLN A 372 -53.29 -1.01 -11.11
CA GLN A 372 -52.92 -0.19 -9.94
C GLN A 372 -53.69 -0.62 -8.69
N LYS A 373 -53.07 -0.55 -7.49
CA LYS A 373 -53.77 -0.28 -6.20
C LYS A 373 -52.78 0.03 -5.03
N PRO A 374 -53.23 0.53 -3.86
CA PRO A 374 -52.96 1.92 -3.42
C PRO A 374 -52.23 2.05 -2.06
N LYS A 375 -51.98 3.30 -1.66
CA LYS A 375 -51.37 3.75 -0.39
C LYS A 375 -52.24 3.51 0.86
N GLY A 376 -51.58 3.21 1.99
CA GLY A 376 -51.94 3.75 3.32
C GLY A 376 -52.06 2.73 4.46
N ALA A 377 -51.22 2.87 5.51
CA ALA A 377 -51.62 3.02 6.92
C ALA A 377 -50.42 2.86 7.88
N VAL A 378 -50.37 3.74 8.88
CA VAL A 378 -49.39 3.87 9.97
C VAL A 378 -49.86 3.07 11.19
N ILE A 379 -48.95 2.38 11.91
CA ILE A 379 -49.17 1.99 13.31
C ILE A 379 -47.90 2.25 14.14
N SER A 380 -48.13 2.93 15.26
CA SER A 380 -47.26 3.41 16.33
C SER A 380 -46.77 2.34 17.32
N THR A 381 -45.59 2.53 17.90
CA THR A 381 -45.15 1.85 19.14
C THR A 381 -44.73 2.89 20.21
N PRO A 382 -45.12 2.72 21.49
CA PRO A 382 -44.65 3.57 22.59
C PRO A 382 -43.56 2.89 23.47
N ARG A 383 -42.74 3.75 24.10
CA ARG A 383 -41.81 3.51 25.25
C ARG A 383 -42.45 4.18 26.51
N PRO A 384 -41.83 4.26 27.72
CA PRO A 384 -40.91 3.40 28.51
C PRO A 384 -41.41 3.22 29.99
N VAL A 385 -40.68 2.51 30.87
CA VAL A 385 -40.70 2.76 32.34
C VAL A 385 -39.31 2.57 32.95
N GLU A 386 -39.01 3.43 33.91
CA GLU A 386 -37.79 3.77 34.64
C GLU A 386 -38.00 3.48 36.15
N THR A 387 -36.99 3.02 36.90
CA THR A 387 -36.92 3.16 38.37
C THR A 387 -35.46 3.12 38.90
N ASP A 388 -35.18 4.01 39.84
CA ASP A 388 -34.02 4.20 40.76
C ASP A 388 -34.65 4.60 42.15
N PRO A 389 -34.01 4.77 43.34
CA PRO A 389 -32.68 4.42 43.88
C PRO A 389 -32.66 3.71 45.29
N GLY A 390 -31.46 3.30 45.76
CA GLY A 390 -31.02 3.51 47.16
C GLY A 390 -30.82 2.29 48.10
N ARG A 391 -29.58 2.15 48.63
CA ARG A 391 -29.17 1.94 50.05
C ARG A 391 -28.07 0.88 50.29
N ALA A 392 -27.00 1.31 50.97
CA ALA A 392 -25.86 0.51 51.50
C ALA A 392 -26.22 -0.26 52.79
N PRO A 393 -25.40 -1.25 53.22
CA PRO A 393 -24.41 -0.96 54.29
C PRO A 393 -23.05 -1.69 54.15
N ALA A 394 -22.08 -1.29 54.98
CA ALA A 394 -20.79 -1.95 55.30
C ALA A 394 -20.75 -2.23 56.83
N PRO A 395 -19.64 -2.64 57.50
CA PRO A 395 -18.49 -3.52 57.18
C PRO A 395 -18.20 -4.60 58.27
N GLU A 396 -17.37 -5.61 57.98
CA GLU A 396 -16.62 -6.46 58.97
C GLU A 396 -15.41 -7.10 58.23
N SER A 397 -14.28 -7.54 58.78
CA SER A 397 -13.30 -7.07 59.77
C SER A 397 -12.27 -8.22 59.96
N GLY A 398 -10.95 -7.94 59.98
CA GLY A 398 -9.89 -8.84 60.48
C GLY A 398 -9.30 -9.83 59.45
N ILE A 399 -8.01 -10.20 59.41
CA ILE A 399 -6.88 -10.13 60.36
C ILE A 399 -5.56 -10.24 59.54
N ALA A 400 -4.55 -9.44 59.91
CA ALA A 400 -3.11 -9.68 59.75
C ALA A 400 -2.52 -9.67 61.19
N PRO A 401 -1.27 -10.11 61.52
CA PRO A 401 -0.05 -10.09 60.71
C PRO A 401 0.88 -11.33 60.88
N ASP A 402 2.04 -11.37 60.20
CA ASP A 402 3.33 -11.66 60.85
C ASP A 402 4.54 -11.53 59.90
N SER A 403 5.58 -10.91 60.45
CA SER A 403 7.01 -10.82 60.08
C SER A 403 7.73 -10.71 61.44
N PRO A 404 9.04 -11.03 61.66
CA PRO A 404 10.17 -10.80 60.76
C PRO A 404 11.33 -11.83 60.89
N SER A 405 12.46 -11.65 60.17
CA SER A 405 13.87 -11.75 60.67
C SER A 405 14.92 -11.67 59.54
N ALA A 406 15.97 -10.88 59.75
CA ALA A 406 17.29 -10.85 59.07
C ALA A 406 18.37 -11.22 60.14
N PRO A 407 19.72 -11.05 59.98
CA PRO A 407 20.64 -10.85 58.84
C PRO A 407 21.92 -11.76 58.94
N GLU A 408 22.94 -11.57 58.06
CA GLU A 408 24.43 -11.67 58.26
C GLU A 408 25.15 -11.96 56.92
N SER A 409 25.94 -11.04 56.33
CA SER A 409 27.37 -10.70 56.55
C SER A 409 28.38 -11.69 55.94
N GLY A 410 29.28 -11.21 55.07
CA GLY A 410 30.39 -12.02 54.53
C GLY A 410 31.26 -11.28 53.50
N THR A 411 32.47 -10.95 53.93
CA THR A 411 33.49 -10.06 53.36
C THR A 411 34.28 -10.64 52.18
N ALA A 412 34.85 -9.76 51.34
CA ALA A 412 35.85 -10.04 50.28
C ALA A 412 37.19 -10.63 50.83
N PRO A 413 38.15 -11.08 49.97
CA PRO A 413 39.12 -10.12 49.41
C PRO A 413 39.66 -10.42 47.99
N ALA A 414 40.38 -9.42 47.47
CA ALA A 414 41.06 -9.31 46.19
C ALA A 414 42.43 -10.05 46.09
N ARG A 415 42.91 -10.24 44.84
CA ARG A 415 44.32 -10.29 44.32
C ARG A 415 44.22 -10.37 42.78
N SER A 416 44.61 -9.40 41.94
CA SER A 416 45.88 -8.72 41.62
C SER A 416 46.89 -9.53 40.78
N THR A 417 47.46 -8.86 39.75
CA THR A 417 48.62 -9.19 38.87
C THR A 417 48.28 -10.06 37.64
N GLY A 418 48.69 -9.80 36.39
CA GLY A 418 49.66 -8.91 35.72
C GLY A 418 49.83 -9.40 34.24
N PRO A 419 50.66 -8.78 33.38
CA PRO A 419 50.29 -8.43 31.99
C PRO A 419 51.13 -9.09 30.83
N ALA A 420 50.82 -8.66 29.59
CA ALA A 420 51.58 -8.79 28.32
C ALA A 420 51.51 -10.18 27.63
N ASP A 421 51.26 -10.28 26.31
CA ASP A 421 52.24 -9.93 25.28
C ASP A 421 51.64 -9.55 23.91
N ARG A 422 52.48 -8.85 23.15
CA ARG A 422 52.28 -8.21 21.85
C ARG A 422 53.09 -8.96 20.79
N ALA A 423 52.54 -8.98 19.57
CA ALA A 423 53.19 -9.14 18.25
C ALA A 423 53.78 -10.50 17.85
N THR A 424 53.27 -11.05 16.73
CA THR A 424 54.06 -11.31 15.50
C THR A 424 53.14 -11.65 14.32
N GLU A 425 53.23 -10.85 13.26
CA GLU A 425 52.95 -11.14 11.84
C GLU A 425 54.33 -11.16 11.12
N PRO A 426 54.48 -11.42 9.80
CA PRO A 426 53.62 -12.06 8.78
C PRO A 426 54.40 -13.05 7.85
N ASP A 427 53.75 -13.63 6.82
CA ASP A 427 54.26 -13.85 5.43
C ASP A 427 53.27 -14.75 4.64
N ALA A 428 52.62 -14.25 3.57
CA ALA A 428 52.99 -14.37 2.13
C ALA A 428 52.29 -15.61 1.48
N GLU A 429 51.71 -15.66 0.27
CA GLU A 429 51.77 -14.92 -1.01
C GLU A 429 50.47 -15.22 -1.83
N GLY A 430 50.15 -14.41 -2.85
CA GLY A 430 49.41 -14.90 -4.03
C GLY A 430 48.40 -13.96 -4.71
N HIS A 431 48.87 -12.98 -5.49
CA HIS A 431 48.12 -12.38 -6.60
C HIS A 431 48.80 -12.75 -7.93
N PRO A 432 48.05 -12.78 -9.06
CA PRO A 432 48.41 -11.85 -10.14
C PRO A 432 47.22 -11.16 -10.83
N THR A 433 47.31 -9.83 -10.86
CA THR A 433 47.11 -8.86 -11.98
C THR A 433 46.08 -9.11 -13.10
N GLY A 434 45.19 -8.12 -13.31
CA GLY A 434 44.35 -7.93 -14.53
C GLY A 434 45.12 -7.42 -15.77
N PRO A 435 44.43 -6.89 -16.82
CA PRO A 435 44.18 -5.44 -16.84
C PRO A 435 42.92 -4.91 -17.58
N ALA A 436 42.53 -3.69 -17.16
CA ALA A 436 41.99 -2.52 -17.90
C ALA A 436 40.51 -2.41 -18.41
N HIS A 437 39.90 -1.24 -18.13
CA HIS A 437 38.66 -0.65 -18.70
C HIS A 437 39.00 0.68 -19.47
N PRO A 438 38.05 1.49 -20.01
CA PRO A 438 37.22 1.46 -21.25
C PRO A 438 37.53 2.69 -22.19
N PRO A 439 36.81 3.03 -23.32
CA PRO A 439 35.54 3.84 -23.30
C PRO A 439 34.58 3.79 -24.56
N GLY A 440 33.31 4.20 -24.41
CA GLY A 440 32.59 5.06 -25.40
C GLY A 440 31.71 4.47 -26.56
N PRO A 441 30.90 5.30 -27.26
CA PRO A 441 29.57 4.96 -27.86
C PRO A 441 29.53 4.84 -29.41
N GLY A 442 28.53 4.15 -29.99
CA GLY A 442 28.06 4.48 -31.35
C GLY A 442 27.55 3.36 -32.30
N TYR A 443 26.26 3.00 -32.25
CA TYR A 443 25.58 2.44 -33.43
C TYR A 443 24.17 3.05 -33.62
N PRO A 444 23.92 3.69 -34.78
CA PRO A 444 22.59 3.85 -35.36
C PRO A 444 22.40 2.97 -36.63
N PRO A 445 21.17 2.90 -37.19
CA PRO A 445 20.61 1.70 -37.84
C PRO A 445 20.62 1.70 -39.39
N GLY A 446 20.44 0.51 -39.99
CA GLY A 446 19.88 0.33 -41.35
C GLY A 446 20.79 -0.34 -42.38
N THR A 447 20.51 -1.60 -42.75
CA THR A 447 20.34 -2.15 -44.13
C THR A 447 20.24 -3.71 -44.12
N PRO A 448 19.59 -4.37 -45.12
CA PRO A 448 18.63 -5.48 -44.90
C PRO A 448 18.90 -6.86 -45.59
N TYR A 449 18.16 -7.90 -45.13
CA TYR A 449 17.53 -9.13 -45.72
C TYR A 449 18.05 -9.82 -47.02
N PRO A 450 17.89 -11.16 -47.22
CA PRO A 450 16.59 -11.85 -47.53
C PRO A 450 16.44 -13.26 -46.88
N GLY A 451 15.33 -14.02 -46.85
CA GLY A 451 13.96 -14.02 -47.41
C GLY A 451 13.43 -15.49 -47.31
N GLY A 452 12.15 -15.73 -46.95
CA GLY A 452 11.54 -17.06 -46.64
C GLY A 452 11.36 -18.03 -47.82
N PRO A 453 10.50 -19.10 -47.78
CA PRO A 453 9.15 -19.15 -47.14
C PRO A 453 8.67 -20.51 -46.53
N GLY A 454 7.55 -20.47 -45.78
CA GLY A 454 6.45 -21.46 -45.87
C GLY A 454 6.29 -22.57 -44.82
N TYR A 455 5.25 -22.46 -43.97
CA TYR A 455 4.46 -23.61 -43.45
C TYR A 455 3.33 -23.91 -44.47
N PRO A 456 2.67 -25.11 -44.54
CA PRO A 456 2.18 -25.89 -43.39
C PRO A 456 2.13 -27.43 -43.55
N ALA A 457 1.77 -28.14 -42.47
CA ALA A 457 0.76 -29.23 -42.41
C ALA A 457 1.10 -30.33 -41.39
N ALA A 458 0.03 -30.95 -40.90
CA ALA A 458 -0.06 -31.87 -39.79
C ALA A 458 0.17 -33.35 -40.18
N GLU A 459 0.29 -34.17 -39.12
CA GLU A 459 -0.38 -35.48 -38.95
C GLU A 459 0.43 -36.78 -39.16
N VAL A 460 0.08 -37.72 -38.27
CA VAL A 460 0.14 -39.20 -38.36
C VAL A 460 1.28 -39.93 -37.65
N ASP A 461 0.90 -40.41 -36.45
CA ASP A 461 1.33 -41.63 -35.77
C ASP A 461 1.22 -42.89 -36.65
N LYS A 462 2.27 -43.72 -36.66
CA LYS A 462 2.23 -45.12 -37.13
C LYS A 462 3.08 -46.04 -36.24
N SER A 463 2.40 -46.62 -35.27
CA SER A 463 2.21 -48.08 -35.09
C SER A 463 3.42 -49.02 -35.14
N ASP A 464 3.64 -49.65 -33.99
CA ASP A 464 3.94 -51.06 -33.75
C ASP A 464 3.84 -52.04 -34.94
N ARG A 465 4.88 -52.88 -35.07
CA ARG A 465 4.75 -54.34 -35.34
C ARG A 465 6.11 -55.04 -35.17
N LYS A 466 6.23 -55.85 -34.10
CA LYS A 466 7.17 -56.98 -34.03
C LYS A 466 6.37 -58.27 -33.74
N ARG A 467 6.49 -59.24 -34.65
CA ARG A 467 6.32 -60.69 -34.45
C ARG A 467 7.21 -61.40 -35.48
N PRO A 468 7.82 -62.53 -35.11
CA PRO A 468 7.49 -63.84 -35.72
C PRO A 468 7.08 -64.87 -34.63
N ALA A 469 6.16 -65.81 -34.87
CA ALA A 469 6.39 -67.21 -35.33
C ALA A 469 7.42 -67.92 -34.43
N ASP A 470 7.09 -68.92 -33.61
CA ASP A 470 6.11 -70.01 -33.70
C ASP A 470 5.28 -70.22 -32.41
#